data_AF-A0A7K4YD81-F1
#
_entry.id   AF-A0A7K4YD81-F1
#
_cell.length_a   1.000
_cell.length_b   1.000
_cell.length_c   1.000
_cell.angle_alpha   90.00
_cell.angle_beta   90.00
_cell.angle_gamma   90.00
#
_symmetry.space_group_name_H-M   'P 1'
#
loop_
_entity.id
_entity.type
_entity.pdbx_description
1 polymer ?
#
loop_
_entity_poly.entity_id
_entity_poly.type
_entity_poly.pdbx_seq_one_letter_code
_entity_poly.pdbx_strand_id
1 'polypeptide(L)'
;RVRLAGMKIARPPISIGHYKMVKHKSDKGNEENPHRFDLLIRTQRMWTQDGMNSLTYTLLAKQLQPLYTNLTVDIGTDPRAGRRAAATGREGQRYRGGSNQLVP
;
A
#
# COMPACT_ATOMS: atom_id res chain seq x y z
N ARG A 1 12.55 6.29 2.44
CA ARG A 1 12.72 7.53 1.64
C ARG A 1 13.43 8.62 2.43
N VAL A 2 12.86 9.14 3.53
CA VAL A 2 13.52 10.18 4.38
C VAL A 2 14.98 9.83 4.73
N ARG A 3 15.22 8.65 5.32
CA ARG A 3 16.57 8.17 5.62
C ARG A 3 17.42 7.86 4.37
N LEU A 4 16.79 7.43 3.27
CA LEU A 4 17.49 7.13 2.01
C LEU A 4 18.06 8.40 1.37
N ALA A 5 17.38 9.53 1.57
CA ALA A 5 17.85 10.85 1.16
C ALA A 5 18.85 11.48 2.15
N GLY A 6 19.36 10.73 3.14
CA GLY A 6 20.30 11.23 4.14
C GLY A 6 19.71 12.15 5.21
N MET A 7 18.38 12.33 5.23
CA MET A 7 17.72 13.23 6.18
C MET A 7 17.49 12.57 7.54
N LYS A 8 17.48 13.39 8.59
CA LYS A 8 17.18 12.99 9.97
C LYS A 8 15.70 13.25 10.30
N ILE A 9 15.12 12.40 11.16
CA ILE A 9 13.75 12.56 11.66
C ILE A 9 13.82 13.37 12.95
N ALA A 10 13.28 14.58 12.95
CA ALA A 10 13.09 15.38 14.15
C ALA A 10 11.80 14.96 14.87
N ARG A 11 11.82 14.91 16.20
CA ARG A 11 10.64 14.61 17.03
C ARG A 11 10.59 15.59 18.22
N PRO A 12 9.40 16.08 18.61
CA PRO A 12 9.27 16.84 19.84
C PRO A 12 9.53 15.94 21.06
N PRO A 13 9.89 16.53 22.21
CA PRO A 13 10.00 15.79 23.47
C PRO A 13 8.71 15.04 23.81
N ILE A 14 8.85 13.86 24.43
CA ILE A 14 7.72 13.01 24.78
C ILE A 14 6.70 13.76 25.64
N SER A 15 7.16 14.60 26.57
CA SER A 15 6.32 15.41 27.46
C SER A 15 5.28 16.29 26.76
N ILE A 16 5.51 16.68 25.49
CA ILE A 16 4.60 17.55 24.72
C ILE A 16 4.12 16.90 23.41
N GLY A 17 4.67 15.74 23.03
CA GLY A 17 4.41 15.07 21.75
C GLY A 17 3.22 14.11 21.77
N HIS A 18 2.36 14.17 22.79
CA HIS A 18 1.23 13.26 22.93
C HIS A 18 0.07 13.64 21.98
N TYR A 19 -0.54 12.63 21.36
CA TYR A 19 -1.72 12.77 20.51
C TYR A 19 -2.77 11.73 20.88
N LYS A 20 -4.04 12.00 20.53
CA LYS A 20 -5.16 11.08 20.76
C LYS A 20 -5.80 10.71 19.44
N MET A 21 -5.82 9.41 19.14
CA MET A 21 -6.54 8.88 17.98
C MET A 21 -8.05 8.98 18.23
N VAL A 22 -8.78 9.52 17.25
CA VAL A 22 -10.24 9.41 17.24
C VAL A 22 -10.60 7.94 17.05
N LYS A 23 -11.54 7.44 17.86
CA LYS A 23 -11.94 6.02 17.83
C LYS A 23 -12.49 5.67 16.44
N HIS A 24 -11.89 4.69 15.81
CA HIS A 24 -12.34 4.06 14.56
C HIS A 24 -12.32 2.53 14.74
N LYS A 25 -13.07 1.81 13.90
CA LYS A 25 -12.93 0.34 13.83
C LYS A 25 -11.53 0.03 13.30
N SER A 26 -10.97 -1.13 13.64
CA SER A 26 -9.70 -1.56 13.04
C SER A 26 -9.82 -1.48 11.51
N ASP A 27 -8.93 -0.73 10.88
CA ASP A 27 -8.92 -0.61 9.43
C ASP A 27 -8.52 -1.96 8.82
N LYS A 28 -9.30 -2.41 7.83
CA LYS A 28 -8.97 -3.60 7.04
C LYS A 28 -7.65 -3.33 6.29
N GLY A 29 -6.63 -4.18 6.47
CA GLY A 29 -5.31 -3.98 5.86
C GLY A 29 -4.23 -3.44 6.81
N ASN A 30 -4.55 -3.15 8.07
CA ASN A 30 -3.58 -2.82 9.12
C ASN A 30 -3.15 -4.04 9.94
N GLU A 31 -3.38 -5.26 9.46
CA GLU A 31 -2.83 -6.45 10.07
C GLU A 31 -1.29 -6.46 9.97
N GLU A 32 -0.62 -7.25 10.81
CA GLU A 32 0.82 -7.43 10.70
C GLU A 32 1.18 -7.93 9.29
N ASN A 33 2.12 -7.25 8.64
CA ASN A 33 2.49 -7.58 7.26
C ASN A 33 3.64 -8.59 7.21
N PRO A 34 3.39 -9.86 6.83
CA PRO A 34 4.43 -10.89 6.75
C PRO A 34 5.49 -10.59 5.69
N HIS A 35 5.19 -9.75 4.68
CA HIS A 35 6.08 -9.39 3.57
C HIS A 35 6.75 -8.02 3.77
N ARG A 36 6.90 -7.56 5.01
CA ARG A 36 7.46 -6.24 5.33
C ARG A 36 8.87 -6.03 4.78
N PHE A 37 9.72 -7.06 4.78
CA PHE A 37 11.09 -6.95 4.26
C PHE A 37 11.12 -6.70 2.74
N ASP A 38 10.25 -7.37 1.98
CA ASP A 38 10.13 -7.16 0.53
C ASP A 38 9.73 -5.72 0.22
N LEU A 39 8.84 -5.13 1.02
CA LEU A 39 8.44 -3.72 0.88
C LEU A 39 9.59 -2.75 1.16
N LEU A 40 10.48 -3.06 2.12
CA LEU A 40 11.66 -2.25 2.38
C LEU A 40 12.64 -2.27 1.21
N ILE A 41 12.94 -3.46 0.67
CA ILE A 41 13.81 -3.63 -0.51
C ILE A 41 13.21 -2.90 -1.71
N ARG A 42 11.91 -3.08 -1.97
CA ARG A 42 11.23 -2.40 -3.07
C ARG A 42 11.28 -0.89 -2.92
N THR A 43 11.10 -0.37 -1.71
CA THR A 43 11.22 1.06 -1.43
C THR A 43 12.61 1.57 -1.77
N GLN A 44 13.67 0.85 -1.41
CA GLN A 44 15.05 1.24 -1.74
C GLN A 44 15.28 1.36 -3.26
N ARG A 45 14.64 0.50 -4.05
CA ARG A 45 14.77 0.51 -5.52
C ARG A 45 13.91 1.56 -6.21
N MET A 46 12.67 1.75 -5.75
CA MET A 46 11.64 2.48 -6.50
C MET A 46 11.41 3.92 -6.04
N TRP A 47 11.97 4.33 -4.89
CA TRP A 47 11.54 5.59 -4.25
C TRP A 47 11.75 6.88 -5.04
N THR A 48 12.63 6.88 -6.04
CA THR A 48 12.90 8.00 -6.95
C THR A 48 12.02 7.99 -8.20
N GLN A 49 11.43 6.84 -8.54
CA GLN A 49 10.64 6.65 -9.77
C GLN A 49 9.14 6.65 -9.50
N ASP A 50 8.72 6.18 -8.32
CA ASP A 50 7.33 6.06 -7.91
C ASP A 50 7.04 7.12 -6.83
N GLY A 51 6.41 8.24 -7.16
CA GLY A 51 6.17 9.34 -6.24
C GLY A 51 5.53 10.56 -6.92
N MET A 52 5.89 11.77 -6.47
CA MET A 52 5.35 13.03 -7.02
C MET A 52 5.58 13.19 -8.52
N ASN A 53 6.68 12.65 -9.04
CA ASN A 53 7.03 12.69 -10.46
C ASN A 53 6.21 11.73 -11.34
N SER A 54 5.52 10.76 -10.74
CA SER A 54 4.71 9.77 -11.45
C SER A 54 3.23 9.82 -11.02
N LEU A 55 2.84 10.83 -10.24
CA LEU A 55 1.48 10.96 -9.72
C LEU A 55 0.52 11.39 -10.82
N THR A 56 -0.47 10.55 -11.12
CA THR A 56 -1.57 10.84 -12.04
C THR A 56 -2.87 10.95 -11.28
N TYR A 57 -3.61 12.05 -11.45
CA TYR A 57 -4.92 12.26 -10.84
C TYR A 57 -5.74 13.26 -11.66
N THR A 58 -7.06 13.23 -11.47
CA THR A 58 -7.99 14.22 -12.02
C THR A 58 -8.69 14.95 -10.89
N LEU A 59 -8.67 16.29 -10.90
CA LEU A 59 -9.46 17.09 -9.97
C LEU A 59 -10.92 17.11 -10.43
N LEU A 60 -11.81 16.56 -9.60
CA LEU A 60 -13.24 16.51 -9.88
C LEU A 60 -13.96 17.73 -9.32
N ALA A 61 -13.60 18.15 -8.10
CA ALA A 61 -14.20 19.32 -7.47
C ALA A 61 -13.25 19.98 -6.47
N LYS A 62 -13.42 21.31 -6.32
CA LYS A 62 -12.72 22.13 -5.33
C LYS A 62 -13.72 23.04 -4.64
N GLN A 63 -13.84 22.92 -3.32
CA GLN A 63 -14.73 23.75 -2.51
C GLN A 63 -13.96 24.41 -1.38
N LEU A 64 -14.00 25.75 -1.32
CA LEU A 64 -13.46 26.49 -0.20
C LEU A 64 -14.52 26.53 0.90
N GLN A 65 -14.15 26.06 2.10
CA GLN A 65 -14.95 26.15 3.31
C GLN A 65 -14.26 27.12 4.27
N PRO A 66 -14.98 27.70 5.24
CA PRO A 66 -14.38 28.66 6.18
C PRO A 66 -13.16 28.12 6.96
N LEU A 67 -13.08 26.81 7.20
CA LEU A 67 -12.04 26.17 8.00
C LEU A 67 -11.11 25.24 7.21
N TYR A 68 -11.43 24.91 5.96
CA TYR A 68 -10.63 23.98 5.14
C TYR A 68 -10.95 24.12 3.65
N THR A 69 -10.14 23.52 2.79
CA THR A 69 -10.47 23.36 1.37
C THR A 69 -10.71 21.89 1.09
N ASN A 70 -11.88 21.56 0.53
CA ASN A 70 -12.18 20.21 0.08
C ASN A 70 -11.71 20.05 -1.38
N LEU A 71 -10.93 19.00 -1.64
CA LEU A 71 -10.52 18.59 -2.97
C LEU A 71 -11.02 17.17 -3.20
N THR A 72 -12.00 17.02 -4.08
CA THR A 72 -12.42 15.70 -4.56
C THR A 72 -11.61 15.36 -5.79
N VAL A 73 -10.84 14.27 -5.71
CA VAL A 73 -9.89 13.83 -6.74
C VAL A 73 -10.12 12.37 -7.11
N ASP A 74 -10.05 12.08 -8.41
CA ASP A 74 -9.91 10.72 -8.92
C ASP A 74 -8.43 10.37 -9.02
N ILE A 75 -8.01 9.30 -8.35
CA ILE A 75 -6.63 8.79 -8.32
C ILE A 75 -6.45 7.52 -9.16
N GLY A 76 -7.46 7.17 -9.97
CA GLY A 76 -7.48 5.96 -10.79
C GLY A 76 -7.86 4.70 -10.00
N THR A 77 -7.69 3.55 -10.66
CA THR A 77 -7.99 2.23 -10.10
C THR A 77 -6.72 1.54 -9.61
N ASP A 78 -6.84 0.62 -8.66
CA ASP A 78 -5.68 -0.16 -8.19
C ASP A 78 -5.13 -1.03 -9.35
N PRO A 79 -3.89 -0.76 -9.83
CA PRO A 79 -3.31 -1.54 -10.92
C PRO A 79 -3.07 -3.02 -10.53
N ARG A 80 -3.15 -3.37 -9.24
CA ARG A 80 -3.04 -4.75 -8.75
C ARG A 80 -4.38 -5.48 -8.71
N ALA A 81 -5.51 -4.77 -8.71
CA ALA A 81 -6.83 -5.40 -8.68
C ALA A 81 -7.08 -6.24 -9.94
N GLY A 82 -6.70 -5.76 -11.12
CA GLY A 82 -6.80 -6.52 -12.38
C GLY A 82 -5.91 -7.78 -12.43
N ARG A 83 -4.76 -7.77 -11.75
CA ARG A 83 -3.88 -8.94 -11.64
C ARG A 83 -4.46 -10.04 -10.75
N ARG A 84 -5.22 -9.69 -9.70
CA ARG A 84 -5.87 -10.68 -8.82
C ARG A 84 -7.01 -11.41 -9.54
N ALA A 85 -7.78 -10.71 -10.38
CA ALA A 85 -8.83 -11.32 -11.20
C ALA A 85 -8.28 -12.27 -12.29
N ALA A 86 -7.11 -11.98 -12.86
CA ALA A 86 -6.45 -12.85 -13.84
C ALA A 86 -5.77 -14.08 -13.22
N ALA A 87 -5.32 -13.99 -11.96
CA ALA A 87 -4.69 -15.11 -11.25
C ALA A 87 -5.70 -16.20 -10.85
N THR A 88 -6.94 -15.82 -10.50
CA THR A 88 -8.04 -16.76 -10.22
C THR A 88 -8.46 -17.60 -11.44
N GLY A 89 -8.04 -17.24 -12.65
CA GLY A 89 -8.30 -18.01 -13.88
C GLY A 89 -7.24 -19.08 -14.22
N ARG A 90 -6.17 -19.22 -13.43
CA ARG A 90 -5.04 -20.13 -13.75
C ARG A 90 -4.73 -21.21 -12.70
N GLU A 91 -5.57 -21.39 -11.68
CA GLU A 91 -5.36 -22.44 -10.66
C GLU A 91 -5.91 -23.82 -11.04
N GLY A 92 -6.64 -23.96 -12.15
CA GLY A 92 -7.33 -25.21 -12.51
C GLY A 92 -6.53 -26.31 -13.23
N GLN A 93 -5.21 -26.16 -13.46
CA GLN A 93 -4.47 -27.08 -14.36
C GLN A 93 -3.16 -27.68 -13.84
N ARG A 94 -2.86 -27.59 -12.53
CA ARG A 94 -1.55 -28.09 -12.03
C ARG A 94 -1.54 -29.31 -11.11
N TYR A 95 -2.68 -29.94 -10.83
CA TYR A 95 -2.66 -31.23 -10.11
C TYR A 95 -3.68 -32.21 -10.70
N ARG A 96 -3.27 -32.96 -11.73
CA ARG A 96 -3.92 -34.22 -12.10
C ARG A 96 -2.89 -35.22 -12.60
N GLY A 97 -2.68 -36.28 -11.83
CA GLY A 97 -2.07 -37.53 -12.31
C GLY A 97 -0.70 -37.88 -11.72
N GLY A 98 -0.66 -38.27 -10.44
CA GLY A 98 0.40 -39.12 -9.90
C GLY A 98 -0.24 -40.39 -9.36
N SER A 99 -0.19 -41.45 -10.15
CA SER A 99 -0.74 -42.78 -9.87
C SER A 99 -0.01 -43.44 -8.69
N ASN A 100 -0.79 -43.90 -7.70
CA ASN A 100 -0.37 -44.86 -6.68
C ASN A 100 0.14 -46.14 -7.36
N GLN A 101 1.34 -46.59 -6.99
CA GLN A 101 1.68 -48.00 -7.12
C GLN A 101 2.37 -48.48 -5.84
N LEU A 102 1.77 -49.54 -5.31
CA LEU A 102 2.02 -50.23 -4.06
C LEU A 102 2.93 -51.44 -4.35
N VAL A 103 3.91 -51.64 -3.45
CA VAL A 103 4.62 -52.89 -3.06
C VAL A 103 5.53 -53.60 -4.09
N PRO A 104 6.45 -54.51 -3.69
CA PRO A 104 6.62 -55.24 -2.41
C PRO A 104 7.59 -54.62 -1.40
#